data_AF-A0A4Q4LZX4-F1
#
_entry.id   AF-A0A4Q4LZX4-F1
#
_cell.length_a   1.000
_cell.length_b   1.000
_cell.length_c   1.000
_cell.angle_alpha   90.00
_cell.angle_beta   90.00
_cell.angle_gamma   90.00
#
_symmetry.space_group_name_H-M   'P 1'
#
loop_
_entity.id
_entity.type
_entity.pdbx_description
1 polymer ?
#
loop_
_entity_poly.entity_id
_entity_poly.type
_entity_poly.pdbx_seq_one_letter_code
_entity_poly.pdbx_strand_id
1 'polypeptide(L)'
;MRLLYITPDERLGWTEDLIGDKIPPYAILSHTWKEGQEVTFADLKDLDNAVDVDTQRKEGYQKIRFCAQQAKRDGLDYFWVDTCCIDKANNTELSRAINSMFRCGSNPAFKQSRWFKRGWTLQELLAPRSVEFFSREGERLGDKVSLQYPIHKVTDIPIEALSGSDLSEFDVAERFSWAANRQTTEEEDGAYCLFGIFGVHLPLIYGEGKDNALERLRSAAILKHKGRSQDQEEKLGKIRSWLSAPDPSTNYHKAHKQRQAETGVWLLEGEQFTRWRERAASRLWLYGIPGCGKTILSSTIIEHLLQHCYDDTSMATAYFYFDFNDTQKQDPELMLRSLLCQLVQRSVVIPKGVDALFSSCENGQRKASSHALLQVTKEAAQEFTHVYVVLDALDECAQRSELMDMLETVAEWQLDNLHLLVTSRKERDIETCLESYVGEEDTVCLQRDVVDQDIQRYVQQRLRDKKSLAKWTKDAAIS
;
A
#
# COMPACT_ATOMS: atom_id res chain seq x y z
N MET A 1 3.83 22.96 5.16
CA MET A 1 4.97 22.45 5.95
C MET A 1 5.59 23.58 6.75
N ARG A 2 6.08 23.31 7.96
CA ARG A 2 6.67 24.32 8.87
C ARG A 2 8.17 24.19 8.91
N LEU A 3 8.87 25.32 8.97
CA LEU A 3 10.32 25.38 9.19
C LEU A 3 10.60 26.01 10.57
N LEU A 4 11.69 25.59 11.19
CA LEU A 4 12.29 26.25 12.34
C LEU A 4 13.26 27.35 11.88
N TYR A 5 13.37 28.41 12.66
CA TYR A 5 14.41 29.43 12.56
C TYR A 5 14.89 29.86 13.95
N ILE A 6 16.05 30.54 14.02
CA ILE A 6 16.55 31.13 15.27
C ILE A 6 16.07 32.59 15.36
N THR A 7 15.40 32.97 16.46
CA THR A 7 15.01 34.36 16.72
C THR A 7 16.21 35.24 17.11
N PRO A 8 16.12 36.59 17.05
CA PRO A 8 17.19 37.47 17.50
C PRO A 8 17.61 37.32 18.97
N ASP A 9 16.76 36.73 19.82
CA ASP A 9 17.04 36.39 21.22
C ASP A 9 17.40 34.90 21.43
N GLU A 10 17.89 34.25 20.37
CA GLU A 10 18.39 32.86 20.34
C GLU A 10 17.37 31.76 20.74
N ARG A 11 16.07 32.02 20.62
CA ARG A 11 15.03 30.99 20.73
C ARG A 11 14.78 30.29 19.39
N LEU A 12 13.96 29.25 19.45
CA LEU A 12 13.42 28.56 18.28
C LEU A 12 12.05 29.14 17.94
N GLY A 13 11.86 29.61 16.71
CA GLY A 13 10.56 30.02 16.17
C GLY A 13 10.13 29.13 15.01
N TRP A 14 8.83 29.07 14.72
CA TRP A 14 8.26 28.38 13.56
C TRP A 14 7.74 29.36 12.51
N THR A 15 7.85 28.99 11.23
CA THR A 15 7.08 29.63 10.17
C THR A 15 5.60 29.24 10.25
N GLU A 16 4.74 30.02 9.59
CA GLU A 16 3.43 29.54 9.15
C GLU A 16 3.58 28.33 8.19
N ASP A 17 2.46 27.68 7.86
CA ASP A 17 2.45 26.54 6.93
C ASP A 17 2.79 26.97 5.49
N LEU A 18 4.03 26.69 5.07
CA LEU A 18 4.54 27.01 3.74
C LEU A 18 4.08 25.97 2.72
N ILE A 19 3.62 26.45 1.56
CA ILE A 19 3.03 25.64 0.47
C ILE A 19 3.62 26.09 -0.87
N GLY A 20 4.06 25.14 -1.69
CA GLY A 20 4.56 25.39 -3.06
C GLY A 20 5.85 26.22 -3.09
N ASP A 21 5.97 27.10 -4.09
CA ASP A 21 7.17 27.90 -4.39
C ASP A 21 7.53 28.96 -3.31
N LYS A 22 6.82 28.97 -2.18
CA LYS A 22 7.06 29.83 -1.02
C LYS A 22 8.04 29.25 0.01
N ILE A 23 8.53 28.03 -0.21
CA ILE A 23 9.47 27.37 0.71
C ILE A 23 10.88 27.94 0.48
N PRO A 24 11.50 28.64 1.46
CA PRO A 24 12.84 29.19 1.33
C PRO A 24 13.90 28.07 1.39
N PRO A 25 15.17 28.33 1.00
CA PRO A 25 16.27 27.41 1.23
C PRO A 25 16.38 27.03 2.73
N TYR A 26 16.50 25.73 3.02
CA TYR A 26 16.52 25.22 4.40
C TYR A 26 17.37 23.97 4.56
N ALA A 27 17.96 23.81 5.74
CA ALA A 27 18.69 22.61 6.15
C ALA A 27 17.74 21.55 6.73
N ILE A 28 18.13 20.28 6.70
CA ILE A 28 17.31 19.17 7.22
C ILE A 28 18.14 18.35 8.19
N LEU A 29 17.67 18.20 9.43
CA LEU A 29 18.28 17.30 10.39
C LEU A 29 17.76 15.88 10.13
N SER A 30 18.68 14.97 9.84
CA SER A 30 18.44 13.53 9.79
C SER A 30 19.21 12.86 10.94
N HIS A 31 18.51 12.19 11.85
CA HIS A 31 19.11 11.56 13.03
C HIS A 31 18.38 10.29 13.46
N THR A 32 19.09 9.39 14.17
CA THR A 32 18.39 8.26 14.82
C THR A 32 17.70 8.73 16.08
N TRP A 33 16.39 8.48 16.18
CA TRP A 33 15.61 8.74 17.39
C TRP A 33 16.06 7.85 18.57
N LYS A 34 15.77 8.32 19.78
CA LYS A 34 15.91 7.61 21.05
C LYS A 34 14.65 7.84 21.89
N GLU A 35 14.06 6.75 22.37
CA GLU A 35 12.83 6.76 23.15
C GLU A 35 12.95 7.66 24.40
N GLY A 36 11.93 8.47 24.66
CA GLY A 36 11.90 9.43 25.76
C GLY A 36 12.96 10.55 25.69
N GLN A 37 13.67 10.72 24.56
CA GLN A 37 14.79 11.65 24.42
C GLN A 37 14.73 12.58 23.20
N GLU A 38 13.71 12.44 22.35
CA GLU A 38 13.44 13.42 21.29
C GLU A 38 12.55 14.55 21.80
N VAL A 39 12.62 15.71 21.12
CA VAL A 39 11.77 16.88 21.40
C VAL A 39 10.63 16.91 20.39
N THR A 40 9.40 17.00 20.88
CA THR A 40 8.17 17.02 20.06
C THR A 40 7.70 18.44 19.74
N PHE A 41 6.73 18.55 18.83
CA PHE A 41 6.03 19.82 18.57
C PHE A 41 5.37 20.40 19.84
N ALA A 42 4.83 19.55 20.72
CA ALA A 42 4.25 19.99 21.99
C ALA A 42 5.32 20.56 22.95
N ASP A 43 6.45 19.86 23.11
CA ASP A 43 7.56 20.29 23.97
C ASP A 43 8.11 21.68 23.60
N LEU A 44 8.17 22.01 22.31
CA LEU A 44 8.58 23.34 21.84
C LEU A 44 7.49 24.41 22.00
N LYS A 45 6.21 24.03 22.08
CA LYS A 45 5.08 24.96 22.18
C LYS A 45 4.91 25.50 23.61
N ASP A 46 5.18 24.66 24.61
CA ASP A 46 5.14 25.08 26.02
C ASP A 46 6.37 25.92 26.41
N LEU A 47 7.48 25.79 25.66
CA LEU A 47 8.71 26.57 25.82
C LEU A 47 8.54 28.09 25.57
N ASP A 48 7.45 28.52 24.93
CA ASP A 48 7.09 29.93 24.76
C ASP A 48 6.48 30.53 26.04
N ASN A 49 5.92 29.69 26.92
CA ASN A 49 5.26 30.09 28.17
C ASN A 49 6.16 29.88 29.41
N ALA A 50 7.10 28.95 29.39
CA ALA A 50 8.07 28.75 30.47
C ALA A 50 9.40 28.16 29.95
N VAL A 51 10.52 28.53 30.58
CA VAL A 51 11.83 27.93 30.29
C VAL A 51 11.89 26.53 30.92
N ASP A 52 11.33 25.53 30.23
CA ASP A 52 11.43 24.14 30.68
C ASP A 52 12.87 23.62 30.59
N VAL A 53 13.45 23.40 31.77
CA VAL A 53 14.82 22.92 31.94
C VAL A 53 14.95 21.44 31.56
N ASP A 54 13.89 20.64 31.67
CA ASP A 54 13.95 19.20 31.36
C ASP A 54 13.85 18.92 29.86
N THR A 55 13.08 19.70 29.09
CA THR A 55 13.13 19.64 27.62
C THR A 55 14.50 20.05 27.07
N GLN A 56 15.20 21.02 27.67
CA GLN A 56 16.56 21.38 27.27
C GLN A 56 17.61 20.28 27.55
N ARG A 57 17.32 19.35 28.46
CA ARG A 57 18.19 18.21 28.81
C ARG A 57 18.06 17.02 27.86
N LYS A 58 16.97 16.93 27.08
CA LYS A 58 16.73 15.86 26.10
C LYS A 58 17.82 15.83 25.02
N GLU A 59 18.37 14.66 24.70
CA GLU A 59 19.39 14.54 23.63
C GLU A 59 18.93 15.12 22.29
N GLY A 60 17.64 15.02 21.95
CA GLY A 60 17.06 15.63 20.76
C GLY A 60 17.19 17.16 20.71
N TYR A 61 17.10 17.86 21.86
CA TYR A 61 17.25 19.32 21.91
C TYR A 61 18.66 19.75 21.50
N GLN A 62 19.67 18.96 21.88
CA GLN A 62 21.06 19.20 21.51
C GLN A 62 21.29 19.00 20.00
N LYS A 63 20.66 17.99 19.40
CA LYS A 63 20.69 17.78 17.92
C LYS A 63 20.02 18.94 17.18
N ILE A 64 18.86 19.41 17.67
CA ILE A 64 18.13 20.57 17.12
C ILE A 64 19.01 21.83 17.19
N ARG A 65 19.62 22.11 18.35
CA ARG A 65 20.55 23.25 18.52
C ARG A 65 21.77 23.14 17.62
N PHE A 66 22.35 21.94 17.45
CA PHE A 66 23.45 21.71 16.52
C PHE A 66 23.05 22.00 15.06
N CYS A 67 21.90 21.47 14.61
CA CYS A 67 21.38 21.76 13.27
C CYS A 67 21.18 23.26 13.04
N ALA A 68 20.56 23.95 14.00
CA ALA A 68 20.32 25.40 13.95
C ALA A 68 21.64 26.20 13.83
N GLN A 69 22.69 25.81 14.57
CA GLN A 69 24.01 26.43 14.49
C GLN A 69 24.72 26.13 13.16
N GLN A 70 24.55 24.92 12.62
CA GLN A 70 25.19 24.50 11.38
C GLN A 70 24.53 25.15 10.16
N ALA A 71 23.19 25.13 10.08
CA ALA A 71 22.42 25.86 9.06
C ALA A 71 22.84 27.34 8.95
N LYS A 72 23.01 28.01 10.10
CA LYS A 72 23.49 29.40 10.17
C LYS A 72 24.93 29.60 9.66
N ARG A 73 25.82 28.60 9.76
CA ARG A 73 27.16 28.63 9.14
C ARG A 73 27.08 28.45 7.62
N ASP A 74 26.14 27.62 7.18
CA ASP A 74 25.94 27.24 5.78
C ASP A 74 25.09 28.28 5.00
N GLY A 75 24.74 29.40 5.64
CA GLY A 75 23.99 30.51 5.03
C GLY A 75 22.48 30.28 4.95
N LEU A 76 21.93 29.41 5.79
CA LEU A 76 20.52 29.02 5.81
C LEU A 76 19.85 29.51 7.11
N ASP A 77 18.92 30.47 6.97
CA ASP A 77 18.14 31.00 8.12
C ASP A 77 17.12 29.99 8.68
N TYR A 78 16.76 28.99 7.87
CA TYR A 78 15.71 28.01 8.15
C TYR A 78 16.25 26.58 8.17
N PHE A 79 15.62 25.74 8.99
CA PHE A 79 15.88 24.30 9.03
C PHE A 79 14.64 23.50 9.43
N TRP A 80 14.68 22.18 9.21
CA TRP A 80 13.56 21.27 9.46
C TRP A 80 14.00 20.05 10.27
N VAL A 81 13.13 19.61 11.19
CA VAL A 81 13.34 18.44 12.05
C VAL A 81 12.04 17.67 12.19
N ASP A 82 12.06 16.39 11.83
CA ASP A 82 10.90 15.49 11.80
C ASP A 82 10.11 15.41 13.12
N THR A 83 10.79 15.42 14.27
CA THR A 83 10.14 15.26 15.58
C THR A 83 9.31 16.46 16.02
N CYS A 84 9.61 17.68 15.53
CA CYS A 84 9.01 18.93 16.02
C CYS A 84 8.61 19.96 14.95
N CYS A 85 8.76 19.65 13.65
CA CYS A 85 8.15 20.41 12.56
C CYS A 85 6.82 19.80 12.07
N ILE A 86 6.43 18.62 12.58
CA ILE A 86 5.18 17.92 12.24
C ILE A 86 4.26 17.89 13.48
N ASP A 87 2.99 18.27 13.30
CA ASP A 87 1.94 18.07 14.30
C ASP A 87 1.25 16.72 14.08
N LYS A 88 1.41 15.80 15.04
CA LYS A 88 0.87 14.43 14.95
C LYS A 88 -0.65 14.34 15.19
N ALA A 89 -1.33 15.46 15.48
CA ALA A 89 -2.78 15.49 15.67
C ALA A 89 -3.59 15.75 14.38
N ASN A 90 -2.95 16.06 13.25
CA ASN A 90 -3.63 16.41 12.00
C ASN A 90 -3.11 15.60 10.81
N ASN A 91 -3.96 14.78 10.20
CA ASN A 91 -3.54 13.61 9.41
C ASN A 91 -3.38 13.88 7.89
N THR A 92 -2.91 15.07 7.52
CA THR A 92 -2.94 15.56 6.12
C THR A 92 -1.70 16.35 5.68
N GLU A 93 -0.56 16.26 6.36
CA GLU A 93 0.70 16.83 5.84
C GLU A 93 1.95 15.96 6.09
N LEU A 94 2.15 14.92 5.27
CA LEU A 94 3.40 14.14 5.23
C LEU A 94 3.74 13.69 3.80
N SER A 95 4.26 14.59 2.96
CA SER A 95 4.81 14.25 1.63
C SER A 95 5.66 15.37 1.03
N ARG A 96 6.87 15.00 0.56
CA ARG A 96 7.86 15.82 -0.20
C ARG A 96 8.53 16.95 0.62
N ALA A 97 9.82 17.26 0.46
CA ALA A 97 10.95 16.56 -0.17
C ALA A 97 12.29 17.04 0.44
N ILE A 98 13.34 16.21 0.44
CA ILE A 98 14.60 16.46 1.17
C ILE A 98 15.76 16.88 0.22
N ASN A 99 16.53 17.91 0.61
CA ASN A 99 17.75 18.47 -0.01
C ASN A 99 19.03 17.70 0.42
N SER A 100 20.25 17.88 -0.21
CA SER A 100 21.65 17.38 0.22
C SER A 100 22.68 16.29 -0.53
N MET A 101 23.97 16.54 -0.93
CA MET A 101 25.12 15.65 -1.40
C MET A 101 26.57 15.81 -0.74
N PHE A 102 27.66 16.13 -1.49
CA PHE A 102 29.13 16.50 -1.30
C PHE A 102 30.31 15.63 -0.70
N ARG A 103 31.44 16.08 -0.07
CA ARG A 103 32.72 15.30 0.18
C ARG A 103 33.57 15.64 1.46
N CYS A 104 34.18 14.77 2.32
CA CYS A 104 34.16 13.32 2.71
C CYS A 104 35.22 12.97 3.83
N GLY A 105 35.03 11.92 4.66
CA GLY A 105 36.09 11.20 5.42
C GLY A 105 35.67 9.83 6.05
N SER A 106 36.31 8.71 5.69
CA SER A 106 35.77 7.34 5.97
C SER A 106 36.13 6.72 7.35
N ASN A 107 35.26 6.88 8.34
CA ASN A 107 35.39 6.30 9.70
C ASN A 107 34.79 4.86 9.79
N PRO A 108 35.40 3.90 10.52
CA PRO A 108 34.79 2.58 10.78
C PRO A 108 33.43 2.65 11.50
N ALA A 109 33.25 3.57 12.45
CA ALA A 109 31.99 3.78 13.16
C ALA A 109 30.88 4.34 12.25
N PHE A 110 31.24 5.10 11.22
CA PHE A 110 30.30 5.56 10.19
C PHE A 110 29.69 4.36 9.45
N LYS A 111 30.51 3.40 9.00
CA LYS A 111 30.02 2.18 8.33
C LYS A 111 29.13 1.29 9.20
N GLN A 112 29.31 1.35 10.53
CA GLN A 112 28.50 0.60 11.49
C GLN A 112 27.30 1.39 12.02
N SER A 113 27.08 2.63 11.55
CA SER A 113 26.02 3.51 12.05
C SER A 113 24.64 2.90 11.84
N ARG A 114 23.81 2.94 12.88
CA ARG A 114 22.39 2.56 12.82
C ARG A 114 21.60 3.36 11.79
N TRP A 115 22.11 4.54 11.39
CA TRP A 115 21.52 5.39 10.36
C TRP A 115 21.32 4.65 9.03
N PHE A 116 22.31 3.88 8.57
CA PHE A 116 22.22 3.09 7.34
C PHE A 116 21.23 1.93 7.41
N LYS A 117 20.78 1.57 8.64
CA LYS A 117 19.83 0.50 8.91
C LYS A 117 18.41 0.99 9.18
N ARG A 118 18.11 2.29 9.04
CA ARG A 118 16.73 2.81 9.12
C ARG A 118 16.08 2.87 7.74
N GLY A 119 14.76 2.70 7.66
CA GLY A 119 14.01 2.81 6.40
C GLY A 119 14.09 4.20 5.77
N TRP A 120 13.50 5.21 6.42
CA TRP A 120 13.36 6.58 5.91
C TRP A 120 14.68 7.28 5.50
N THR A 121 15.80 6.91 6.13
CA THR A 121 17.14 7.41 5.78
C THR A 121 17.58 7.04 4.36
N LEU A 122 16.82 6.20 3.64
CA LEU A 122 16.99 5.96 2.20
C LEU A 122 16.60 7.19 1.36
N GLN A 123 15.48 7.84 1.66
CA GLN A 123 15.06 9.06 0.95
C GLN A 123 15.92 10.26 1.37
N GLU A 124 16.28 10.34 2.65
CA GLU A 124 17.22 11.32 3.20
C GLU A 124 18.65 11.17 2.65
N LEU A 125 18.96 10.06 1.98
CA LEU A 125 20.21 9.84 1.26
C LEU A 125 20.11 10.17 -0.24
N LEU A 126 18.99 9.84 -0.90
CA LEU A 126 18.94 9.75 -2.37
C LEU A 126 18.46 11.00 -3.12
N ALA A 127 17.22 11.47 -2.92
CA ALA A 127 16.73 12.74 -3.52
C ALA A 127 17.63 14.01 -3.31
N PRO A 128 18.42 14.10 -2.23
CA PRO A 128 19.33 15.21 -1.88
C PRO A 128 20.51 15.71 -2.83
N ARG A 129 20.84 17.04 -2.76
CA ARG A 129 21.81 17.96 -3.48
C ARG A 129 23.14 18.59 -2.85
N SER A 130 23.25 19.24 -1.65
CA SER A 130 24.52 19.36 -0.80
C SER A 130 24.36 18.98 0.73
N VAL A 131 24.93 17.85 1.25
CA VAL A 131 24.77 17.27 2.64
C VAL A 131 26.07 17.38 3.34
N GLU A 132 26.00 17.13 4.65
CA GLU A 132 27.11 16.81 5.52
C GLU A 132 26.70 15.73 6.55
N PHE A 133 27.53 14.71 6.70
CA PHE A 133 27.45 13.77 7.82
C PHE A 133 28.36 14.26 8.95
N PHE A 134 27.87 14.17 10.18
CA PHE A 134 28.60 14.56 11.39
C PHE A 134 28.69 13.38 12.37
N SER A 135 29.72 13.39 13.23
CA SER A 135 29.79 12.49 14.38
C SER A 135 28.77 12.90 15.43
N ARG A 136 28.54 12.04 16.44
CA ARG A 136 27.70 12.39 17.61
C ARG A 136 28.31 13.57 18.37
N GLU A 137 29.62 13.73 18.28
CA GLU A 137 30.44 14.78 18.87
C GLU A 137 30.43 16.08 18.03
N GLY A 138 29.72 16.11 16.90
CA GLY A 138 29.55 17.28 16.03
C GLY A 138 30.69 17.52 15.03
N GLU A 139 31.62 16.58 14.88
CA GLU A 139 32.74 16.68 13.93
C GLU A 139 32.26 16.34 12.51
N ARG A 140 32.66 17.13 11.51
CA ARG A 140 32.33 16.90 10.10
C ARG A 140 33.01 15.62 9.60
N LEU A 141 32.26 14.53 9.46
CA LEU A 141 32.69 13.29 8.79
C LEU A 141 32.70 13.45 7.26
N GLY A 142 32.25 14.60 6.76
CA GLY A 142 32.12 14.90 5.35
C GLY A 142 30.89 14.24 4.74
N ASP A 143 30.88 14.08 3.42
CA ASP A 143 29.64 14.17 2.66
C ASP A 143 29.49 13.19 1.47
N LYS A 144 28.27 13.09 0.89
CA LYS A 144 27.77 11.92 0.12
C LYS A 144 28.62 11.48 -1.08
N VAL A 145 29.06 12.40 -1.93
CA VAL A 145 29.82 12.24 -3.20
C VAL A 145 31.33 11.94 -3.02
N SER A 146 31.88 11.79 -1.81
CA SER A 146 33.06 10.90 -1.68
C SER A 146 33.08 10.01 -0.45
N LEU A 147 32.10 10.15 0.46
CA LEU A 147 31.63 8.99 1.20
C LEU A 147 30.92 7.99 0.26
N GLN A 148 30.74 8.29 -1.03
CA GLN A 148 30.02 7.48 -2.02
C GLN A 148 30.48 6.03 -2.05
N TYR A 149 31.80 5.77 -2.00
CA TYR A 149 32.34 4.41 -1.98
C TYR A 149 32.14 3.73 -0.61
N PRO A 150 32.46 4.36 0.54
CA PRO A 150 32.03 3.89 1.85
C PRO A 150 30.52 3.60 2.00
N ILE A 151 29.64 4.43 1.43
CA ILE A 151 28.17 4.31 1.48
C ILE A 151 27.71 3.16 0.60
N HIS A 152 28.13 3.14 -0.67
CA HIS A 152 27.90 2.02 -1.59
C HIS A 152 28.28 0.67 -0.96
N LYS A 153 29.44 0.59 -0.27
CA LYS A 153 29.88 -0.63 0.44
C LYS A 153 29.21 -0.90 1.80
N VAL A 154 28.12 -0.20 2.12
CA VAL A 154 27.30 -0.38 3.33
C VAL A 154 25.81 -0.52 3.00
N THR A 155 25.34 0.08 1.90
CA THR A 155 23.92 0.07 1.49
C THR A 155 23.68 -0.62 0.15
N ASP A 156 24.72 -1.07 -0.55
CA ASP A 156 24.70 -1.67 -1.90
C ASP A 156 24.05 -0.79 -3.00
N ILE A 157 23.84 0.50 -2.71
CA ILE A 157 23.30 1.49 -3.65
C ILE A 157 24.39 1.85 -4.70
N PRO A 158 24.06 1.96 -6.00
CA PRO A 158 24.98 2.41 -7.05
C PRO A 158 25.59 3.79 -6.78
N ILE A 159 26.82 4.00 -7.25
CA ILE A 159 27.52 5.29 -7.10
C ILE A 159 26.85 6.38 -7.95
N GLU A 160 26.23 5.95 -9.04
CA GLU A 160 25.43 6.70 -10.01
C GLU A 160 24.20 7.31 -9.31
N ALA A 161 23.42 6.48 -8.60
CA ALA A 161 22.29 6.91 -7.77
C ALA A 161 22.73 7.84 -6.62
N LEU A 162 23.86 7.54 -5.96
CA LEU A 162 24.42 8.44 -4.93
C LEU A 162 24.90 9.79 -5.49
N SER A 163 25.28 9.83 -6.77
CA SER A 163 25.70 11.03 -7.51
C SER A 163 24.55 11.83 -8.11
N GLY A 164 23.31 11.32 -8.06
CA GLY A 164 22.11 12.00 -8.53
C GLY A 164 21.71 11.73 -9.99
N SER A 165 22.06 10.57 -10.55
CA SER A 165 21.29 9.99 -11.67
C SER A 165 19.79 9.94 -11.34
N ASP A 166 18.93 9.98 -12.35
CA ASP A 166 17.49 9.80 -12.12
C ASP A 166 17.24 8.37 -11.59
N LEU A 167 16.53 8.27 -10.48
CA LEU A 167 16.17 6.99 -9.88
C LEU A 167 15.27 6.16 -10.83
N SER A 168 14.67 6.78 -11.86
CA SER A 168 13.95 6.06 -12.91
C SER A 168 14.84 5.18 -13.81
N GLU A 169 16.15 5.47 -13.92
CA GLU A 169 17.14 4.74 -14.75
C GLU A 169 17.47 3.35 -14.20
N PHE A 170 17.24 3.12 -12.90
CA PHE A 170 17.55 1.87 -12.18
C PHE A 170 16.35 0.92 -12.19
N ASP A 171 16.58 -0.39 -12.26
CA ASP A 171 15.47 -1.34 -12.37
C ASP A 171 14.62 -1.41 -11.07
N VAL A 172 13.45 -2.03 -11.18
CA VAL A 172 12.48 -2.09 -10.07
C VAL A 172 13.00 -2.96 -8.92
N ALA A 173 13.62 -4.10 -9.20
CA ALA A 173 14.17 -5.02 -8.19
C ALA A 173 15.42 -4.45 -7.52
N GLU A 174 16.29 -3.79 -8.29
CA GLU A 174 17.44 -3.05 -7.77
C GLU A 174 16.99 -1.98 -6.76
N ARG A 175 15.99 -1.16 -7.09
CA ARG A 175 15.45 -0.15 -6.17
C ARG A 175 14.81 -0.74 -4.92
N PHE A 176 14.19 -1.91 -5.00
CA PHE A 176 13.73 -2.64 -3.81
C PHE A 176 14.90 -3.15 -2.94
N SER A 177 16.01 -3.58 -3.56
CA SER A 177 17.19 -4.09 -2.84
C SER A 177 17.81 -3.06 -1.88
N TRP A 178 17.73 -1.77 -2.22
CA TRP A 178 18.26 -0.66 -1.40
C TRP A 178 17.58 -0.52 -0.02
N ALA A 179 16.47 -1.22 0.21
CA ALA A 179 15.78 -1.33 1.49
C ALA A 179 15.93 -2.70 2.18
N ALA A 180 16.50 -3.73 1.54
CA ALA A 180 16.53 -5.10 2.06
C ALA A 180 17.22 -5.22 3.43
N ASN A 181 18.28 -4.44 3.67
CA ASN A 181 19.03 -4.40 4.92
C ASN A 181 18.53 -3.35 5.95
N ARG A 182 17.36 -2.74 5.71
CA ARG A 182 16.79 -1.66 6.54
C ARG A 182 15.71 -2.16 7.49
N GLN A 183 15.58 -1.46 8.61
CA GLN A 183 14.66 -1.71 9.71
C GLN A 183 13.80 -0.47 9.97
N THR A 184 12.54 -0.70 10.30
CA THR A 184 11.52 0.32 10.53
C THR A 184 10.87 0.12 11.90
N THR A 185 10.08 1.09 12.36
CA THR A 185 9.37 0.97 13.65
C THR A 185 8.02 0.30 13.43
N GLU A 186 7.20 0.89 12.57
CA GLU A 186 6.04 0.21 11.98
C GLU A 186 6.52 -0.76 10.88
N GLU A 187 5.72 -1.76 10.52
CA GLU A 187 6.12 -2.78 9.56
C GLU A 187 5.92 -2.32 8.11
N GLU A 188 4.85 -1.58 7.84
CA GLU A 188 4.48 -0.99 6.55
C GLU A 188 5.44 0.11 6.08
N ASP A 189 6.13 0.77 7.01
CA ASP A 189 7.22 1.70 6.73
C ASP A 189 8.30 1.07 5.84
N GLY A 190 8.46 -0.27 5.88
CA GLY A 190 9.36 -1.02 5.00
C GLY A 190 9.01 -0.91 3.51
N ALA A 191 7.76 -0.54 3.18
CA ALA A 191 7.34 -0.11 1.85
C ALA A 191 7.27 1.42 1.74
N TYR A 192 6.71 2.11 2.74
CA TYR A 192 6.47 3.56 2.65
C TYR A 192 7.76 4.38 2.49
N CYS A 193 8.87 3.92 3.09
CA CYS A 193 10.19 4.53 2.89
C CYS A 193 10.74 4.42 1.45
N LEU A 194 10.14 3.60 0.57
CA LEU A 194 10.48 3.51 -0.85
C LEU A 194 9.56 4.34 -1.77
N PHE A 195 8.47 4.93 -1.28
CA PHE A 195 7.50 5.67 -2.11
C PHE A 195 8.16 6.79 -2.94
N GLY A 196 9.11 7.54 -2.34
CA GLY A 196 9.88 8.57 -3.05
C GLY A 196 10.90 8.02 -4.05
N ILE A 197 11.39 6.79 -3.87
CA ILE A 197 12.40 6.12 -4.71
C ILE A 197 11.79 5.59 -6.02
N PHE A 198 10.53 5.18 -5.97
CA PHE A 198 9.71 4.95 -7.17
C PHE A 198 8.99 6.22 -7.64
N GLY A 199 8.87 7.23 -6.76
CA GLY A 199 8.13 8.47 -6.99
C GLY A 199 6.64 8.21 -7.23
N VAL A 200 6.03 7.33 -6.43
CA VAL A 200 4.60 6.99 -6.49
C VAL A 200 3.83 7.70 -5.39
N HIS A 201 2.51 7.85 -5.56
CA HIS A 201 1.64 8.54 -4.60
C HIS A 201 0.51 7.62 -4.14
N LEU A 202 0.84 6.80 -3.14
CA LEU A 202 -0.06 5.87 -2.50
C LEU A 202 -0.43 6.38 -1.08
N PRO A 203 -1.65 6.12 -0.59
CA PRO A 203 -2.03 6.46 0.79
C PRO A 203 -1.32 5.54 1.79
N LEU A 204 -0.97 6.08 2.96
CA LEU A 204 -0.45 5.31 4.09
C LEU A 204 -1.62 4.64 4.83
N ILE A 205 -1.58 3.31 4.99
CA ILE A 205 -2.64 2.49 5.62
C ILE A 205 -2.00 1.63 6.72
N TYR A 206 -1.64 2.23 7.85
CA TYR A 206 -1.11 1.47 8.99
C TYR A 206 -2.15 0.46 9.50
N GLY A 207 -1.74 -0.78 9.72
CA GLY A 207 -2.60 -1.93 9.91
C GLY A 207 -2.80 -2.80 8.66
N GLU A 208 -2.34 -2.38 7.47
CA GLU A 208 -2.33 -3.24 6.28
C GLU A 208 -1.24 -4.32 6.31
N GLY A 209 -0.19 -4.13 7.10
CA GLY A 209 0.94 -5.07 7.20
C GLY A 209 1.96 -4.94 6.06
N LYS A 210 3.21 -5.29 6.35
CA LYS A 210 4.36 -4.97 5.48
C LYS A 210 4.25 -5.49 4.06
N ASP A 211 3.84 -6.74 3.89
CA ASP A 211 3.88 -7.40 2.58
C ASP A 211 2.82 -6.84 1.62
N ASN A 212 1.64 -6.48 2.14
CA ASN A 212 0.57 -5.84 1.38
C ASN A 212 0.95 -4.40 0.98
N ALA A 213 1.60 -3.66 1.89
CA ALA A 213 2.16 -2.35 1.58
C ALA A 213 3.26 -2.43 0.49
N LEU A 214 4.10 -3.48 0.51
CA LEU A 214 5.07 -3.76 -0.54
C LEU A 214 4.40 -4.15 -1.87
N GLU A 215 3.33 -4.94 -1.86
CA GLU A 215 2.61 -5.35 -3.06
C GLU A 215 1.94 -4.16 -3.79
N ARG A 216 1.28 -3.28 -3.03
CA ARG A 216 0.75 -2.00 -3.52
C ARG A 216 1.82 -1.12 -4.15
N LEU A 217 2.99 -1.03 -3.51
CA LEU A 217 4.14 -0.31 -4.05
C LEU A 217 4.69 -0.94 -5.34
N ARG A 218 4.88 -2.27 -5.36
CA ARG A 218 5.35 -3.03 -6.53
C ARG A 218 4.45 -2.79 -7.73
N SER A 219 3.13 -2.91 -7.53
CA SER A 219 2.14 -2.66 -8.58
C SER A 219 2.24 -1.23 -9.15
N ALA A 220 2.33 -0.21 -8.29
CA ALA A 220 2.46 1.18 -8.75
C ALA A 220 3.82 1.45 -9.44
N ALA A 221 4.91 0.84 -8.95
CA ALA A 221 6.24 0.95 -9.55
C ALA A 221 6.30 0.36 -10.96
N ILE A 222 5.74 -0.83 -11.17
CA ILE A 222 5.67 -1.51 -12.48
C ILE A 222 4.89 -0.66 -13.49
N LEU A 223 3.74 -0.10 -13.08
CA LEU A 223 2.90 0.72 -13.96
C LEU A 223 3.56 2.05 -14.36
N LYS A 224 4.25 2.70 -13.42
CA LYS A 224 5.01 3.91 -13.71
C LYS A 224 6.20 3.63 -14.63
N HIS A 225 6.94 2.54 -14.39
CA HIS A 225 8.02 2.10 -15.28
C HIS A 225 7.52 1.76 -16.70
N LYS A 226 6.26 1.31 -16.84
CA LYS A 226 5.62 1.05 -18.14
C LYS A 226 5.01 2.30 -18.81
N GLY A 227 5.31 3.51 -18.31
CA GLY A 227 5.10 4.77 -19.03
C GLY A 227 3.93 5.64 -18.58
N ARG A 228 3.28 5.35 -17.45
CA ARG A 228 2.20 6.18 -16.88
C ARG A 228 2.74 7.58 -16.52
N SER A 229 2.14 8.63 -17.06
CA SER A 229 2.62 10.01 -16.84
C SER A 229 2.15 10.60 -15.50
N GLN A 230 2.82 11.67 -15.03
CA GLN A 230 2.44 12.37 -13.81
C GLN A 230 1.02 12.98 -13.90
N ASP A 231 0.65 13.53 -15.06
CA ASP A 231 -0.69 14.07 -15.31
C ASP A 231 -1.77 12.97 -15.27
N GLN A 232 -1.44 11.76 -15.76
CA GLN A 232 -2.31 10.60 -15.67
C GLN A 232 -2.46 10.10 -14.22
N GLU A 233 -1.43 10.23 -13.39
CA GLU A 233 -1.50 9.86 -11.96
C GLU A 233 -2.34 10.88 -11.16
N GLU A 234 -2.19 12.18 -11.41
CA GLU A 234 -3.05 13.20 -10.79
C GLU A 234 -4.53 13.04 -11.23
N LYS A 235 -4.75 12.75 -12.52
CA LYS A 235 -6.09 12.50 -13.07
C LYS A 235 -6.70 11.19 -12.53
N LEU A 236 -5.89 10.14 -12.37
CA LEU A 236 -6.30 8.91 -11.67
C LEU A 236 -6.74 9.23 -10.23
N GLY A 237 -5.97 10.03 -9.48
CA GLY A 237 -6.32 10.44 -8.13
C GLY A 237 -7.71 11.10 -8.05
N LYS A 238 -8.03 11.98 -9.00
CA LYS A 238 -9.36 12.62 -9.12
C LYS A 238 -10.46 11.61 -9.45
N ILE A 239 -10.22 10.68 -10.39
CA ILE A 239 -11.18 9.62 -10.75
C ILE A 239 -11.45 8.69 -9.56
N ARG A 240 -10.40 8.25 -8.84
CA ARG A 240 -10.53 7.40 -7.64
C ARG A 240 -11.33 8.09 -6.54
N SER A 241 -11.06 9.38 -6.29
CA SER A 241 -11.82 10.20 -5.34
C SER A 241 -13.30 10.33 -5.74
N TRP A 242 -13.59 10.49 -7.03
CA TRP A 242 -14.96 10.61 -7.56
C TRP A 242 -15.74 9.30 -7.52
N LEU A 243 -15.10 8.17 -7.84
CA LEU A 243 -15.72 6.85 -7.71
C LEU A 243 -16.10 6.57 -6.25
N SER A 244 -15.31 7.08 -5.29
CA SER A 244 -15.55 6.98 -3.84
C SER A 244 -15.83 5.54 -3.39
N ALA A 245 -15.10 4.59 -3.99
CA ALA A 245 -15.37 3.18 -3.84
C ALA A 245 -14.88 2.63 -2.48
N PRO A 246 -15.62 1.72 -1.84
CA PRO A 246 -15.16 1.02 -0.64
C PRO A 246 -13.99 0.08 -0.97
N ASP A 247 -13.07 -0.02 -0.01
CA ASP A 247 -11.82 -0.77 -0.14
C ASP A 247 -11.99 -2.26 0.25
N PRO A 248 -11.90 -3.20 -0.70
CA PRO A 248 -12.04 -4.63 -0.45
C PRO A 248 -10.78 -5.26 0.15
N SER A 249 -9.62 -4.58 0.09
CA SER A 249 -8.36 -5.10 0.64
C SER A 249 -8.46 -5.32 2.16
N THR A 250 -9.23 -4.48 2.85
CA THR A 250 -9.56 -4.64 4.27
C THR A 250 -10.19 -6.00 4.60
N ASN A 251 -11.03 -6.54 3.72
CA ASN A 251 -11.62 -7.86 3.86
C ASN A 251 -10.65 -8.98 3.42
N TYR A 252 -9.91 -8.77 2.34
CA TYR A 252 -8.83 -9.68 1.89
C TYR A 252 -7.78 -9.90 2.98
N HIS A 253 -7.18 -8.85 3.54
CA HIS A 253 -6.19 -8.93 4.62
C HIS A 253 -6.76 -9.58 5.89
N LYS A 254 -8.01 -9.26 6.27
CA LYS A 254 -8.75 -9.88 7.38
C LYS A 254 -8.93 -11.38 7.19
N ALA A 255 -9.17 -11.85 5.96
CA ALA A 255 -9.30 -13.25 5.61
C ALA A 255 -7.94 -13.97 5.51
N HIS A 256 -6.98 -13.37 4.80
CA HIS A 256 -5.60 -13.86 4.63
C HIS A 256 -4.90 -14.07 5.98
N LYS A 257 -5.04 -13.13 6.92
CA LYS A 257 -4.50 -13.22 8.29
C LYS A 257 -5.17 -14.28 9.18
N GLN A 258 -6.31 -14.84 8.76
CA GLN A 258 -7.00 -15.94 9.44
C GLN A 258 -6.79 -17.30 8.75
N ARG A 259 -6.47 -17.28 7.45
CA ARG A 259 -6.12 -18.45 6.65
C ARG A 259 -4.94 -19.20 7.25
N GLN A 260 -4.90 -20.51 7.04
CA GLN A 260 -3.75 -21.35 7.41
C GLN A 260 -2.96 -21.70 6.15
N ALA A 261 -1.66 -22.00 6.30
CA ALA A 261 -0.86 -22.49 5.19
C ALA A 261 -1.54 -23.68 4.48
N GLU A 262 -1.37 -23.77 3.16
CA GLU A 262 -1.94 -24.81 2.29
C GLU A 262 -3.48 -24.86 2.18
N THR A 263 -4.22 -23.98 2.86
CA THR A 263 -5.70 -23.94 2.77
C THR A 263 -6.16 -23.56 1.37
N GLY A 264 -7.02 -24.39 0.76
CA GLY A 264 -7.57 -24.18 -0.59
C GLY A 264 -6.64 -24.57 -1.74
N VAL A 265 -5.45 -25.14 -1.50
CA VAL A 265 -4.55 -25.59 -2.58
C VAL A 265 -5.21 -26.64 -3.47
N TRP A 266 -6.03 -27.54 -2.90
CA TRP A 266 -6.82 -28.53 -3.63
C TRP A 266 -7.75 -27.92 -4.70
N LEU A 267 -8.19 -26.67 -4.49
CA LEU A 267 -9.04 -25.95 -5.45
C LEU A 267 -8.18 -25.36 -6.57
N LEU A 268 -7.04 -24.75 -6.23
CA LEU A 268 -6.10 -24.17 -7.20
C LEU A 268 -5.48 -25.22 -8.14
N GLU A 269 -5.21 -26.41 -7.63
CA GLU A 269 -4.73 -27.57 -8.39
C GLU A 269 -5.86 -28.35 -9.10
N GLY A 270 -7.12 -27.97 -8.84
CA GLY A 270 -8.31 -28.64 -9.37
C GLY A 270 -8.59 -28.34 -10.85
N GLU A 271 -9.20 -29.30 -11.53
CA GLU A 271 -9.62 -29.14 -12.94
C GLU A 271 -10.59 -27.96 -13.11
N GLN A 272 -11.56 -27.81 -12.20
CA GLN A 272 -12.56 -26.73 -12.27
C GLN A 272 -11.92 -25.33 -12.24
N PHE A 273 -10.95 -25.09 -11.34
CA PHE A 273 -10.24 -23.80 -11.28
C PHE A 273 -9.31 -23.60 -12.49
N THR A 274 -8.65 -24.66 -12.96
CA THR A 274 -7.78 -24.60 -14.14
C THR A 274 -8.58 -24.26 -15.40
N ARG A 275 -9.71 -24.95 -15.63
CA ARG A 275 -10.65 -24.63 -16.71
C ARG A 275 -11.21 -23.22 -16.57
N TRP A 276 -11.55 -22.79 -15.35
CA TRP A 276 -12.02 -21.42 -15.13
C TRP A 276 -10.96 -20.39 -15.50
N ARG A 277 -9.69 -20.57 -15.11
CA ARG A 277 -8.62 -19.62 -15.45
C ARG A 277 -8.34 -19.53 -16.96
N GLU A 278 -8.54 -20.62 -17.70
CA GLU A 278 -8.03 -20.78 -19.08
C GLU A 278 -9.11 -20.78 -20.18
N ARG A 279 -10.39 -21.02 -19.86
CA ARG A 279 -11.50 -20.92 -20.81
C ARG A 279 -11.90 -19.48 -21.05
N ALA A 280 -12.30 -19.17 -22.30
CA ALA A 280 -12.92 -17.89 -22.64
C ALA A 280 -14.26 -17.68 -21.92
N ALA A 281 -14.55 -16.44 -21.52
CA ALA A 281 -15.81 -15.99 -20.89
C ALA A 281 -16.27 -16.87 -19.70
N SER A 282 -15.30 -17.36 -18.92
CA SER A 282 -15.50 -18.44 -17.95
C SER A 282 -16.14 -17.99 -16.63
N ARG A 283 -16.73 -18.97 -15.93
CA ARG A 283 -17.44 -18.75 -14.66
C ARG A 283 -17.11 -19.85 -13.67
N LEU A 284 -17.17 -19.54 -12.37
CA LEU A 284 -17.03 -20.54 -11.31
C LEU A 284 -17.85 -20.13 -10.09
N TRP A 285 -18.81 -20.96 -9.67
CA TRP A 285 -19.63 -20.70 -8.48
C TRP A 285 -19.22 -21.58 -7.30
N LEU A 286 -18.71 -20.97 -6.23
CA LEU A 286 -18.34 -21.67 -4.98
C LEU A 286 -19.45 -21.49 -3.92
N TYR A 287 -20.29 -22.51 -3.71
CA TYR A 287 -21.40 -22.42 -2.75
C TYR A 287 -21.22 -23.30 -1.52
N GLY A 288 -21.73 -22.83 -0.38
CA GLY A 288 -21.73 -23.60 0.86
C GLY A 288 -22.36 -22.90 2.05
N ILE A 289 -22.49 -23.65 3.15
CA ILE A 289 -23.11 -23.18 4.40
C ILE A 289 -22.31 -22.04 5.07
N PRO A 290 -22.91 -21.27 6.01
CA PRO A 290 -22.14 -20.35 6.84
C PRO A 290 -20.97 -21.06 7.54
N GLY A 291 -19.78 -20.45 7.51
CA GLY A 291 -18.59 -20.98 8.18
C GLY A 291 -17.83 -22.09 7.43
N CYS A 292 -18.24 -22.53 6.23
CA CYS A 292 -17.50 -23.54 5.46
C CYS A 292 -16.17 -23.07 4.81
N GLY A 293 -15.79 -21.80 5.02
CA GLY A 293 -14.49 -21.28 4.57
C GLY A 293 -14.48 -20.45 3.28
N LYS A 294 -15.65 -20.17 2.64
CA LYS A 294 -15.75 -19.35 1.39
C LYS A 294 -14.76 -18.19 1.31
N THR A 295 -14.86 -17.23 2.23
CA THR A 295 -14.02 -16.02 2.33
C THR A 295 -12.52 -16.32 2.46
N ILE A 296 -12.15 -17.47 3.03
CA ILE A 296 -10.76 -17.93 3.16
C ILE A 296 -10.26 -18.58 1.86
N LEU A 297 -11.13 -19.29 1.13
CA LEU A 297 -10.82 -19.78 -0.22
C LEU A 297 -10.71 -18.60 -1.20
N SER A 298 -11.58 -17.60 -1.09
CA SER A 298 -11.52 -16.36 -1.86
C SER A 298 -10.20 -15.62 -1.66
N SER A 299 -9.67 -15.53 -0.43
CA SER A 299 -8.35 -14.92 -0.22
C SER A 299 -7.19 -15.79 -0.75
N THR A 300 -7.30 -17.13 -0.74
CA THR A 300 -6.35 -18.01 -1.45
C THR A 300 -6.37 -17.79 -2.95
N ILE A 301 -7.56 -17.68 -3.55
CA ILE A 301 -7.73 -17.45 -4.99
C ILE A 301 -7.20 -16.06 -5.38
N ILE A 302 -7.56 -15.01 -4.62
CA ILE A 302 -7.11 -13.64 -4.87
C ILE A 302 -5.60 -13.53 -4.75
N GLU A 303 -4.97 -14.14 -3.73
CA GLU A 303 -3.50 -14.18 -3.64
C GLU A 303 -2.86 -14.87 -4.86
N HIS A 304 -3.37 -16.04 -5.27
CA HIS A 304 -2.86 -16.76 -6.45
C HIS A 304 -3.00 -15.95 -7.73
N LEU A 305 -4.12 -15.24 -7.91
CA LEU A 305 -4.37 -14.39 -9.07
C LEU A 305 -3.52 -13.11 -9.08
N LEU A 306 -3.34 -12.45 -7.92
CA LEU A 306 -2.44 -11.31 -7.78
C LEU A 306 -0.99 -11.68 -8.07
N GLN A 307 -0.54 -12.87 -7.64
CA GLN A 307 0.77 -13.44 -7.99
C GLN A 307 0.85 -13.79 -9.49
N HIS A 308 -0.17 -14.42 -10.06
CA HIS A 308 -0.21 -14.79 -11.48
C HIS A 308 -0.16 -13.56 -12.41
N CYS A 309 -0.93 -12.52 -12.09
CA CYS A 309 -0.96 -11.26 -12.81
C CYS A 309 0.17 -10.29 -12.41
N TYR A 310 1.13 -10.67 -11.56
CA TYR A 310 2.06 -9.72 -10.92
C TYR A 310 2.86 -8.89 -11.95
N ASP A 311 3.70 -9.55 -12.76
CA ASP A 311 4.57 -8.90 -13.75
C ASP A 311 3.83 -8.49 -15.03
N ASP A 312 2.76 -9.22 -15.41
CA ASP A 312 1.98 -8.93 -16.61
C ASP A 312 0.89 -7.88 -16.33
N THR A 313 1.06 -6.70 -16.92
CA THR A 313 0.09 -5.59 -16.84
C THR A 313 -0.95 -5.61 -17.94
N SER A 314 -0.86 -6.54 -18.89
CA SER A 314 -1.98 -6.87 -19.76
C SER A 314 -3.03 -7.73 -19.04
N MET A 315 -2.70 -8.32 -17.90
CA MET A 315 -3.67 -8.99 -17.03
C MET A 315 -4.10 -8.12 -15.85
N ALA A 316 -5.36 -8.28 -15.44
CA ALA A 316 -5.93 -7.65 -14.25
C ALA A 316 -6.62 -8.68 -13.34
N THR A 317 -6.47 -8.47 -12.03
CA THR A 317 -7.31 -9.09 -10.99
C THR A 317 -8.08 -7.97 -10.31
N ALA A 318 -9.39 -8.11 -10.19
CA ALA A 318 -10.26 -7.23 -9.42
C ALA A 318 -11.15 -8.07 -8.50
N TYR A 319 -11.40 -7.60 -7.28
CA TYR A 319 -12.18 -8.37 -6.32
C TYR A 319 -13.08 -7.50 -5.46
N PHE A 320 -14.12 -8.13 -4.91
CA PHE A 320 -15.00 -7.53 -3.93
C PHE A 320 -15.40 -8.56 -2.87
N TYR A 321 -15.65 -8.07 -1.66
CA TYR A 321 -16.21 -8.85 -0.56
C TYR A 321 -17.46 -8.11 -0.11
N PHE A 322 -18.62 -8.76 -0.18
CA PHE A 322 -19.78 -8.29 0.57
C PHE A 322 -19.57 -8.60 2.07
N ASP A 323 -20.06 -7.75 2.97
CA ASP A 323 -19.88 -7.92 4.43
C ASP A 323 -21.09 -7.34 5.19
N PHE A 324 -21.82 -8.19 5.93
CA PHE A 324 -22.97 -7.77 6.76
C PHE A 324 -22.62 -6.68 7.80
N ASN A 325 -21.34 -6.46 8.11
CA ASN A 325 -20.87 -5.48 9.08
C ASN A 325 -20.48 -4.12 8.45
N ASP A 326 -20.40 -4.03 7.13
CA ASP A 326 -19.99 -2.82 6.39
C ASP A 326 -21.07 -2.46 5.36
N THR A 327 -21.86 -1.42 5.64
CA THR A 327 -22.99 -1.03 4.78
C THR A 327 -22.56 -0.51 3.41
N GLN A 328 -21.30 -0.12 3.22
CA GLN A 328 -20.78 0.22 1.88
C GLN A 328 -20.50 -1.04 1.05
N LYS A 329 -20.33 -2.20 1.70
CA LYS A 329 -20.13 -3.51 1.08
C LYS A 329 -21.41 -4.34 1.07
N GLN A 330 -22.56 -3.68 0.96
CA GLN A 330 -23.89 -4.29 0.80
C GLN A 330 -24.65 -3.72 -0.42
N ASP A 331 -24.03 -2.76 -1.12
CA ASP A 331 -24.55 -2.00 -2.25
C ASP A 331 -23.83 -2.44 -3.56
N PRO A 332 -24.57 -2.88 -4.59
CA PRO A 332 -23.98 -3.39 -5.83
C PRO A 332 -23.41 -2.28 -6.74
N GLU A 333 -23.85 -1.02 -6.62
CA GLU A 333 -23.18 0.09 -7.32
C GLU A 333 -21.83 0.40 -6.66
N LEU A 334 -21.72 0.30 -5.33
CA LEU A 334 -20.44 0.44 -4.62
C LEU A 334 -19.48 -0.71 -4.92
N MET A 335 -19.96 -1.95 -5.08
CA MET A 335 -19.18 -3.06 -5.67
C MET A 335 -18.64 -2.66 -7.05
N LEU A 336 -19.51 -2.25 -7.97
CA LEU A 336 -19.14 -1.92 -9.35
C LEU A 336 -18.12 -0.77 -9.43
N ARG A 337 -18.28 0.27 -8.61
CA ARG A 337 -17.31 1.37 -8.44
C ARG A 337 -15.95 0.85 -7.97
N SER A 338 -15.92 -0.16 -7.09
CA SER A 338 -14.69 -0.75 -6.55
C SER A 338 -13.97 -1.62 -7.59
N LEU A 339 -14.71 -2.42 -8.37
CA LEU A 339 -14.14 -3.18 -9.50
C LEU A 339 -13.55 -2.23 -10.56
N LEU A 340 -14.30 -1.20 -10.96
CA LEU A 340 -13.84 -0.19 -11.91
C LEU A 340 -12.59 0.56 -11.41
N CYS A 341 -12.56 0.92 -10.11
CA CYS A 341 -11.40 1.55 -9.48
C CYS A 341 -10.14 0.67 -9.58
N GLN A 342 -10.28 -0.64 -9.34
CA GLN A 342 -9.18 -1.61 -9.46
C GLN A 342 -8.68 -1.76 -10.90
N LEU A 343 -9.58 -1.89 -11.88
CA LEU A 343 -9.23 -1.97 -13.31
C LEU A 343 -8.46 -0.72 -13.75
N VAL A 344 -9.00 0.48 -13.50
CA VAL A 344 -8.40 1.77 -13.93
C VAL A 344 -7.09 2.08 -13.18
N GLN A 345 -6.92 1.53 -11.97
CA GLN A 345 -5.63 1.53 -11.27
C GLN A 345 -4.61 0.57 -11.91
N ARG A 346 -5.03 -0.58 -12.47
CA ARG A 346 -4.16 -1.53 -13.19
C ARG A 346 -3.86 -1.11 -14.63
N SER A 347 -4.73 -0.34 -15.30
CA SER A 347 -4.45 0.20 -16.65
C SER A 347 -3.28 1.17 -16.63
N VAL A 348 -2.36 1.08 -17.61
CA VAL A 348 -1.22 2.02 -17.76
C VAL A 348 -1.70 3.40 -18.23
N VAL A 349 -2.70 3.43 -19.10
CA VAL A 349 -3.41 4.62 -19.57
C VAL A 349 -4.82 4.61 -18.97
N ILE A 350 -5.44 5.77 -18.71
CA ILE A 350 -6.84 5.81 -18.25
C ILE A 350 -7.76 5.40 -19.42
N PRO A 351 -8.65 4.42 -19.26
CA PRO A 351 -9.54 3.99 -20.33
C PRO A 351 -10.42 5.13 -20.85
N LYS A 352 -10.58 5.22 -22.17
CA LYS A 352 -11.23 6.39 -22.82
C LYS A 352 -12.67 6.62 -22.37
N GLY A 353 -13.44 5.55 -22.17
CA GLY A 353 -14.81 5.62 -21.65
C GLY A 353 -14.87 6.20 -20.25
N VAL A 354 -13.95 5.81 -19.38
CA VAL A 354 -13.86 6.30 -17.99
C VAL A 354 -13.50 7.79 -17.94
N ASP A 355 -12.57 8.23 -18.79
CA ASP A 355 -12.23 9.65 -18.90
C ASP A 355 -13.40 10.48 -19.44
N ALA A 356 -14.06 10.00 -20.50
CA ALA A 356 -15.25 10.65 -21.06
C ALA A 356 -16.39 10.75 -20.03
N LEU A 357 -16.64 9.68 -19.27
CA LEU A 357 -17.66 9.66 -18.22
C LEU A 357 -17.31 10.62 -17.08
N PHE A 358 -16.09 10.56 -16.53
CA PHE A 358 -15.61 11.48 -15.49
C PHE A 358 -15.72 12.95 -15.92
N SER A 359 -15.32 13.24 -17.16
CA SER A 359 -15.44 14.57 -17.76
C SER A 359 -16.91 15.02 -17.91
N SER A 360 -17.80 14.12 -18.33
CA SER A 360 -19.25 14.39 -18.45
C SER A 360 -19.93 14.62 -17.10
N CYS A 361 -19.42 14.00 -16.02
CA CYS A 361 -19.86 14.18 -14.64
C CYS A 361 -19.29 15.46 -13.99
N GLU A 362 -19.06 16.50 -14.78
CA GLU A 362 -18.49 17.80 -14.38
C GLU A 362 -17.12 17.67 -13.67
N ASN A 363 -16.24 16.82 -14.22
CA ASN A 363 -14.96 16.44 -13.62
C ASN A 363 -15.10 15.89 -12.19
N GLY A 364 -16.18 15.12 -11.96
CA GLY A 364 -16.45 14.41 -10.72
C GLY A 364 -17.36 15.12 -9.71
N GLN A 365 -17.99 16.24 -10.06
CA GLN A 365 -18.98 16.89 -9.17
C GLN A 365 -20.33 16.17 -9.14
N ARG A 366 -20.67 15.39 -10.18
CA ARG A 366 -21.91 14.57 -10.23
C ARG A 366 -21.58 13.08 -10.11
N LYS A 367 -22.49 12.29 -9.54
CA LYS A 367 -22.42 10.81 -9.63
C LYS A 367 -22.76 10.36 -11.06
N ALA A 368 -22.06 9.35 -11.57
CA ALA A 368 -22.53 8.56 -12.71
C ALA A 368 -23.72 7.68 -12.31
N SER A 369 -24.47 7.18 -13.30
CA SER A 369 -25.47 6.13 -13.11
C SER A 369 -24.84 4.74 -13.19
N SER A 370 -25.48 3.77 -12.53
CA SER A 370 -25.03 2.36 -12.49
C SER A 370 -24.90 1.74 -13.89
N HIS A 371 -25.81 2.08 -14.82
CA HIS A 371 -25.69 1.66 -16.23
C HIS A 371 -24.47 2.26 -16.95
N ALA A 372 -24.15 3.54 -16.72
CA ALA A 372 -22.95 4.16 -17.28
C ALA A 372 -21.66 3.57 -16.67
N LEU A 373 -21.70 3.23 -15.37
CA LEU A 373 -20.61 2.52 -14.70
C LEU A 373 -20.40 1.10 -15.26
N LEU A 374 -21.47 0.35 -15.54
CA LEU A 374 -21.39 -0.96 -16.21
C LEU A 374 -20.75 -0.84 -17.59
N GLN A 375 -21.22 0.12 -18.40
CA GLN A 375 -20.69 0.38 -19.75
C GLN A 375 -19.17 0.66 -19.72
N VAL A 376 -18.70 1.59 -18.87
CA VAL A 376 -17.26 1.90 -18.82
C VAL A 376 -16.44 0.81 -18.12
N THR A 377 -17.05 -0.04 -17.30
CA THR A 377 -16.38 -1.22 -16.71
C THR A 377 -16.14 -2.28 -17.79
N LYS A 378 -17.11 -2.50 -18.68
CA LYS A 378 -16.94 -3.35 -19.88
C LYS A 378 -15.83 -2.81 -20.79
N GLU A 379 -15.83 -1.51 -21.06
CA GLU A 379 -14.81 -0.86 -21.90
C GLU A 379 -13.42 -0.88 -21.24
N ALA A 380 -13.32 -0.71 -19.92
CA ALA A 380 -12.05 -0.86 -19.20
C ALA A 380 -11.54 -2.30 -19.20
N ALA A 381 -12.42 -3.30 -19.08
CA ALA A 381 -12.07 -4.72 -19.17
C ALA A 381 -11.54 -5.12 -20.56
N GLN A 382 -11.94 -4.42 -21.63
CA GLN A 382 -11.46 -4.65 -23.00
C GLN A 382 -10.00 -4.23 -23.25
N GLU A 383 -9.37 -3.47 -22.34
CA GLU A 383 -7.96 -3.05 -22.47
C GLU A 383 -6.97 -4.12 -21.98
N PHE A 384 -7.46 -5.25 -21.44
CA PHE A 384 -6.67 -6.35 -20.86
C PHE A 384 -6.77 -7.65 -21.67
N THR A 385 -5.72 -8.47 -21.65
CA THR A 385 -5.71 -9.84 -22.23
C THR A 385 -6.52 -10.82 -21.40
N HIS A 386 -6.52 -10.67 -20.07
CA HIS A 386 -7.32 -11.43 -19.12
C HIS A 386 -7.75 -10.54 -17.95
N VAL A 387 -9.00 -10.68 -17.52
CA VAL A 387 -9.58 -10.00 -16.36
C VAL A 387 -10.22 -11.03 -15.44
N TYR A 388 -9.63 -11.25 -14.27
CA TYR A 388 -10.15 -12.15 -13.25
C TYR A 388 -10.94 -11.34 -12.21
N VAL A 389 -12.24 -11.63 -12.08
CA VAL A 389 -13.14 -10.97 -11.12
C VAL A 389 -13.54 -11.97 -10.04
N VAL A 390 -13.32 -11.63 -8.77
CA VAL A 390 -13.70 -12.46 -7.61
C VAL A 390 -14.69 -11.71 -6.71
N LEU A 391 -15.91 -12.23 -6.56
CA LEU A 391 -16.96 -11.66 -5.70
C LEU A 391 -17.28 -12.61 -4.55
N ASP A 392 -16.82 -12.30 -3.34
CA ASP A 392 -17.07 -13.12 -2.16
C ASP A 392 -18.43 -12.80 -1.51
N ALA A 393 -19.15 -13.85 -1.16
CA ALA A 393 -20.36 -13.87 -0.34
C ALA A 393 -21.52 -13.01 -0.87
N LEU A 394 -21.99 -13.27 -2.10
CA LEU A 394 -23.15 -12.58 -2.70
C LEU A 394 -24.40 -12.57 -1.80
N ASP A 395 -24.53 -13.53 -0.89
CA ASP A 395 -25.60 -13.59 0.11
C ASP A 395 -25.58 -12.44 1.14
N GLU A 396 -24.48 -11.70 1.27
CA GLU A 396 -24.37 -10.54 2.17
C GLU A 396 -24.72 -9.20 1.48
N CYS A 397 -25.03 -9.21 0.17
CA CYS A 397 -25.59 -8.05 -0.53
C CYS A 397 -27.03 -7.75 -0.06
N ALA A 398 -27.36 -6.47 0.18
CA ALA A 398 -28.70 -6.05 0.58
C ALA A 398 -29.65 -5.91 -0.63
N GLN A 399 -29.18 -5.28 -1.72
CA GLN A 399 -29.97 -5.05 -2.94
C GLN A 399 -29.80 -6.19 -3.94
N ARG A 400 -30.14 -7.43 -3.53
CA ARG A 400 -29.86 -8.63 -4.34
C ARG A 400 -30.48 -8.63 -5.72
N SER A 401 -31.69 -8.08 -5.91
CA SER A 401 -32.31 -8.01 -7.26
C SER A 401 -31.44 -7.22 -8.22
N GLU A 402 -31.02 -6.02 -7.80
CA GLU A 402 -30.15 -5.14 -8.59
C GLU A 402 -28.77 -5.80 -8.84
N LEU A 403 -28.24 -6.56 -7.87
CA LEU A 403 -27.03 -7.36 -8.08
C LEU A 403 -27.23 -8.45 -9.14
N MET A 404 -28.34 -9.19 -9.14
CA MET A 404 -28.61 -10.21 -10.16
C MET A 404 -28.81 -9.57 -11.55
N ASP A 405 -29.57 -8.48 -11.64
CA ASP A 405 -29.73 -7.70 -12.89
C ASP A 405 -28.35 -7.25 -13.45
N MET A 406 -27.43 -6.83 -12.57
CA MET A 406 -26.06 -6.48 -12.96
C MET A 406 -25.23 -7.70 -13.38
N LEU A 407 -25.34 -8.84 -12.68
CA LEU A 407 -24.58 -10.05 -13.00
C LEU A 407 -25.08 -10.73 -14.28
N GLU A 408 -26.39 -10.68 -14.57
CA GLU A 408 -26.99 -11.06 -15.86
C GLU A 408 -26.52 -10.10 -16.97
N THR A 409 -26.50 -8.79 -16.72
CA THR A 409 -25.94 -7.82 -17.69
C THR A 409 -24.45 -8.10 -17.98
N VAL A 410 -23.65 -8.44 -16.95
CA VAL A 410 -22.26 -8.89 -17.11
C VAL A 410 -22.20 -10.26 -17.81
N ALA A 411 -23.20 -11.12 -17.64
CA ALA A 411 -23.25 -12.42 -18.30
C ALA A 411 -23.41 -12.31 -19.83
N GLU A 412 -24.17 -11.33 -20.30
CA GLU A 412 -24.33 -11.00 -21.72
C GLU A 412 -23.12 -10.26 -22.32
N TRP A 413 -22.08 -9.97 -21.54
CA TRP A 413 -20.85 -9.38 -22.09
C TRP A 413 -20.09 -10.42 -22.91
N GLN A 414 -20.09 -10.20 -24.24
CA GLN A 414 -19.23 -10.88 -25.21
C GLN A 414 -17.75 -10.47 -24.99
N LEU A 415 -17.18 -10.93 -23.88
CA LEU A 415 -15.81 -10.69 -23.42
C LEU A 415 -15.14 -12.04 -23.11
N ASP A 416 -14.50 -12.62 -24.12
CA ASP A 416 -13.74 -13.86 -24.00
C ASP A 416 -12.62 -13.77 -22.95
N ASN A 417 -12.14 -12.56 -22.67
CA ASN A 417 -11.09 -12.26 -21.69
C ASN A 417 -11.58 -12.12 -20.23
N LEU A 418 -12.88 -12.22 -19.97
CA LEU A 418 -13.45 -12.04 -18.63
C LEU A 418 -13.70 -13.39 -17.95
N HIS A 419 -13.17 -13.54 -16.74
CA HIS A 419 -13.29 -14.74 -15.91
C HIS A 419 -13.95 -14.35 -14.58
N LEU A 420 -15.18 -14.82 -14.33
CA LEU A 420 -15.96 -14.43 -13.14
C LEU A 420 -16.04 -15.57 -12.13
N LEU A 421 -15.56 -15.35 -10.91
CA LEU A 421 -15.72 -16.26 -9.79
C LEU A 421 -16.59 -15.62 -8.72
N VAL A 422 -17.61 -16.35 -8.26
CA VAL A 422 -18.54 -15.87 -7.22
C VAL A 422 -18.65 -16.89 -6.10
N THR A 423 -18.76 -16.43 -4.85
CA THR A 423 -19.05 -17.30 -3.70
C THR A 423 -20.35 -16.90 -3.03
N SER A 424 -21.13 -17.88 -2.56
CA SER A 424 -22.38 -17.60 -1.85
C SER A 424 -22.88 -18.75 -0.97
N ARG A 425 -23.99 -18.52 -0.26
CA ARG A 425 -24.93 -19.60 0.10
C ARG A 425 -25.75 -20.00 -1.12
N LYS A 426 -26.21 -21.25 -1.17
CA LYS A 426 -27.25 -21.69 -2.11
C LYS A 426 -28.62 -21.28 -1.55
N GLU A 427 -28.89 -19.98 -1.67
CA GLU A 427 -30.20 -19.38 -1.43
C GLU A 427 -30.90 -19.20 -2.78
N ARG A 428 -32.22 -19.41 -2.82
CA ARG A 428 -32.98 -19.73 -4.04
C ARG A 428 -32.93 -18.63 -5.11
N ASP A 429 -32.88 -17.38 -4.68
CA ASP A 429 -32.73 -16.20 -5.53
C ASP A 429 -31.37 -16.19 -6.25
N ILE A 430 -30.29 -16.46 -5.52
CA ILE A 430 -28.92 -16.54 -6.06
C ILE A 430 -28.79 -17.76 -6.99
N GLU A 431 -29.33 -18.90 -6.56
CA GLU A 431 -29.36 -20.16 -7.29
C GLU A 431 -30.06 -20.02 -8.66
N THR A 432 -31.28 -19.45 -8.68
CA THR A 432 -32.08 -19.31 -9.91
C THR A 432 -31.41 -18.38 -10.94
N CYS A 433 -30.68 -17.35 -10.48
CA CYS A 433 -29.92 -16.46 -11.37
C CYS A 433 -28.67 -17.16 -11.92
N LEU A 434 -27.81 -17.71 -11.05
CA LEU A 434 -26.53 -18.29 -11.47
C LEU A 434 -26.69 -19.52 -12.36
N GLU A 435 -27.67 -20.38 -12.10
CA GLU A 435 -27.95 -21.58 -12.93
C GLU A 435 -28.43 -21.23 -14.35
N SER A 436 -28.73 -19.96 -14.66
CA SER A 436 -29.05 -19.53 -16.03
C SER A 436 -27.82 -19.36 -16.93
N TYR A 437 -26.62 -19.18 -16.37
CA TYR A 437 -25.38 -18.96 -17.12
C TYR A 437 -24.11 -19.64 -16.56
N VAL A 438 -24.18 -20.31 -15.40
CA VAL A 438 -23.09 -21.14 -14.85
C VAL A 438 -23.47 -22.62 -14.99
N GLY A 439 -22.60 -23.43 -15.59
CA GLY A 439 -22.82 -24.87 -15.75
C GLY A 439 -22.67 -25.65 -14.45
N GLU A 440 -23.30 -26.84 -14.38
CA GLU A 440 -23.14 -27.77 -13.26
C GLU A 440 -21.66 -28.18 -13.08
N GLU A 441 -20.92 -28.35 -14.17
CA GLU A 441 -19.51 -28.72 -14.14
C GLU A 441 -18.60 -27.61 -13.62
N ASP A 442 -19.02 -26.34 -13.75
CA ASP A 442 -18.32 -25.14 -13.31
C ASP A 442 -18.97 -24.55 -12.03
N THR A 443 -19.57 -25.45 -11.23
CA THR A 443 -20.12 -25.18 -9.89
C THR A 443 -19.47 -26.10 -8.85
N VAL A 444 -19.17 -25.57 -7.65
CA VAL A 444 -18.45 -26.29 -6.58
C VAL A 444 -19.22 -26.19 -5.26
N CYS A 445 -19.59 -27.35 -4.70
CA CYS A 445 -20.24 -27.41 -3.40
C CYS A 445 -19.22 -27.67 -2.28
N LEU A 446 -19.05 -26.71 -1.38
CA LEU A 446 -18.16 -26.79 -0.23
C LEU A 446 -18.78 -27.61 0.91
N GLN A 447 -18.88 -28.92 0.69
CA GLN A 447 -19.28 -29.92 1.69
C GLN A 447 -18.05 -30.45 2.44
N ARG A 448 -18.27 -31.07 3.62
CA ARG A 448 -17.22 -31.54 4.55
C ARG A 448 -16.13 -32.31 3.85
N ASP A 449 -16.48 -33.36 3.12
CA ASP A 449 -15.59 -34.30 2.47
C ASP A 449 -14.54 -33.63 1.55
N VAL A 450 -14.84 -32.43 1.02
CA VAL A 450 -13.95 -31.63 0.16
C VAL A 450 -13.05 -30.70 0.97
N VAL A 451 -13.50 -30.19 2.12
CA VAL A 451 -12.77 -29.23 2.97
C VAL A 451 -12.22 -29.82 4.27
N ASP A 452 -12.45 -31.10 4.55
CA ASP A 452 -12.14 -31.73 5.85
C ASP A 452 -10.64 -31.72 6.16
N GLN A 453 -9.75 -31.76 5.15
CA GLN A 453 -8.30 -31.57 5.35
C GLN A 453 -7.98 -30.14 5.84
N ASP A 454 -8.63 -29.12 5.29
CA ASP A 454 -8.43 -27.72 5.69
C ASP A 454 -9.05 -27.44 7.07
N ILE A 455 -10.19 -28.07 7.38
CA ILE A 455 -10.76 -28.09 8.74
C ILE A 455 -9.78 -28.76 9.72
N GLN A 456 -9.20 -29.91 9.36
CA GLN A 456 -8.24 -30.63 10.19
C GLN A 456 -6.96 -29.80 10.41
N ARG A 457 -6.38 -29.18 9.36
CA ARG A 457 -5.26 -28.23 9.46
C ARG A 457 -5.58 -27.10 10.45
N TYR A 458 -6.72 -26.42 10.28
CA TYR A 458 -7.14 -25.32 11.15
C TYR A 458 -7.36 -25.75 12.60
N VAL A 459 -7.98 -26.91 12.85
CA VAL A 459 -8.15 -27.46 14.20
C VAL A 459 -6.78 -27.78 14.82
N GLN A 460 -5.91 -28.50 14.11
CA GLN A 460 -4.57 -28.86 14.62
C GLN A 460 -3.75 -27.63 14.99
N GLN A 461 -3.70 -26.61 14.14
CA GLN A 461 -2.92 -25.40 14.42
C GLN A 461 -3.52 -24.59 15.58
N ARG A 462 -4.86 -24.46 15.63
CA ARG A 462 -5.55 -23.76 16.72
C ARG A 462 -5.43 -24.47 18.07
N LEU A 463 -5.23 -25.80 18.09
CA LEU A 463 -4.87 -26.61 19.27
C LEU A 463 -3.40 -26.45 19.71
N ARG A 464 -2.50 -26.00 18.83
CA ARG A 464 -1.10 -25.69 19.15
C ARG A 464 -0.96 -24.27 19.72
N ASP A 465 -1.55 -23.29 19.03
CA ASP A 465 -1.30 -21.86 19.33
C ASP A 465 -2.09 -21.33 20.54
N LYS A 466 -3.30 -21.83 20.78
CA LYS A 466 -4.11 -21.38 21.92
C LYS A 466 -3.68 -22.07 23.21
N LYS A 467 -2.97 -21.33 24.07
CA LYS A 467 -2.63 -21.74 25.46
C LYS A 467 -3.83 -22.26 26.27
N SER A 468 -5.06 -21.80 25.99
CA SER A 468 -6.29 -22.31 26.62
C SER A 468 -6.72 -23.71 26.14
N LEU A 469 -6.28 -24.14 24.96
CA LEU A 469 -6.54 -25.46 24.38
C LEU A 469 -5.39 -26.46 24.61
N ALA A 470 -4.29 -26.04 25.24
CA ALA A 470 -3.07 -26.83 25.51
C ALA A 470 -3.28 -28.13 26.32
N LYS A 471 -4.49 -28.37 26.85
CA LYS A 471 -4.88 -29.66 27.46
C LYS A 471 -5.14 -30.75 26.41
N TRP A 472 -5.68 -30.37 25.25
CA TRP A 472 -6.11 -31.27 24.17
C TRP A 472 -4.97 -31.65 23.23
N THR A 473 -3.86 -30.90 23.23
CA THR A 473 -2.66 -31.15 22.40
C THR A 473 -1.89 -32.43 22.81
N LYS A 474 -2.36 -33.18 23.83
CA LYS A 474 -1.76 -34.43 24.28
C LYS A 474 -2.40 -35.69 23.70
N ASP A 475 -3.66 -35.60 23.24
CA ASP A 475 -4.39 -36.75 22.72
C ASP A 475 -4.08 -36.95 21.22
N ALA A 476 -2.79 -37.08 20.91
CA ALA A 476 -2.25 -37.33 19.57
C ALA A 476 -2.46 -38.79 19.13
N ALA A 477 -3.70 -39.27 19.27
CA ALA A 477 -4.17 -40.61 18.92
C ALA A 477 -5.37 -40.55 17.94
N ILE A 478 -5.42 -39.48 17.13
CA ILE A 478 -6.28 -39.37 15.94
C ILE A 478 -5.33 -39.36 14.74
N SER A 479 -5.00 -40.57 14.29
CA SER A 479 -4.16 -40.89 13.13
C SER A 479 -5.03 -41.26 11.93
#